data_AF-A0A1V9D6C1-F1
#
_entry.id   AF-A0A1V9D6C1-F1
#
_cell.length_a   1.000
_cell.length_b   1.000
_cell.length_c   1.000
_cell.angle_alpha   90.00
_cell.angle_beta   90.00
_cell.angle_gamma   90.00
#
_symmetry.space_group_name_H-M   'P 1'
#
loop_
_entity.id
_entity.type
_entity.pdbx_description
1 polymer ?
#
loop_
_entity_poly.entity_id
_entity_poly.type
_entity_poly.pdbx_seq_one_letter_code
_entity_poly.pdbx_strand_id
1 'polypeptide(L)'
;MRHLFVCLDGTGNSPVQSDVEYIVRNKSPVISVESNVLKIWCALTGNKEKYKPADLINSEEYKYYGLVSGLKLGDEYLGEALYINGVGSQGDKEKMNFEGATGSGTTARILDAYRFLAERYKPGDKIYLFGFSRGAFSARSLASFIRHLGMPLGRRIIPEKELPSLWASYREKRSYSGGLSSSLTGSNSVEIEFLGLWDTVGSLAFQNIFNKFHQMSPKGIKHVRHALALDEVRPHFSPIYWNNLNEHGQVVKEVWFCGVHSNIGGGYQVAGLSNISYIWMIRELAEVSGFPGRLEKVPEYPAEASVPAGEMRDSYSEFYGGLKIVIASLKGGMTVRKITERQTFHPSVFEWMKMGWYKPRAILQGGEPVTIDYIKSCLSNAADWPLEEN
;
A
#
# COMPACT_ATOMS: atom_id res chain seq x y z
N MET A 1 22.18 9.01 10.61
CA MET A 1 20.71 9.04 10.38
C MET A 1 20.33 7.73 9.75
N ARG A 2 19.33 6.99 10.27
CA ARG A 2 18.87 5.73 9.66
C ARG A 2 17.51 5.88 9.00
N HIS A 3 17.18 4.93 8.15
CA HIS A 3 15.91 4.85 7.44
C HIS A 3 15.13 3.62 7.93
N LEU A 4 13.90 3.84 8.42
CA LEU A 4 13.01 2.79 8.89
C LEU A 4 11.81 2.68 7.96
N PHE A 5 11.71 1.55 7.28
CA PHE A 5 10.64 1.28 6.32
C PHE A 5 9.63 0.29 6.90
N VAL A 6 8.35 0.53 6.67
CA VAL A 6 7.25 -0.39 6.99
C VAL A 6 6.40 -0.59 5.75
N CYS A 7 6.25 -1.83 5.32
CA CYS A 7 5.52 -2.24 4.12
C CYS A 7 4.35 -3.15 4.53
N LEU A 8 3.11 -2.68 4.39
CA LEU A 8 1.89 -3.36 4.84
C LEU A 8 1.05 -3.83 3.64
N ASP A 9 0.95 -5.14 3.43
CA ASP A 9 0.30 -5.67 2.23
C ASP A 9 -1.24 -5.76 2.34
N GLY A 10 -1.89 -5.83 1.18
CA GLY A 10 -3.33 -6.02 1.02
C GLY A 10 -3.77 -7.42 1.46
N THR A 11 -5.05 -7.60 1.79
CA THR A 11 -5.56 -8.89 2.28
C THR A 11 -5.43 -10.01 1.26
N GLY A 12 -5.10 -11.20 1.76
CA GLY A 12 -4.78 -12.36 0.96
C GLY A 12 -3.36 -12.30 0.41
N ASN A 13 -2.74 -11.11 0.38
CA ASN A 13 -1.43 -11.00 -0.19
C ASN A 13 -0.36 -11.55 0.73
N SER A 14 0.56 -12.27 0.11
CA SER A 14 1.70 -12.83 0.80
C SER A 14 2.82 -13.18 -0.18
N PRO A 15 4.04 -13.39 0.33
CA PRO A 15 5.15 -13.91 -0.46
C PRO A 15 4.86 -15.17 -1.28
N VAL A 16 4.00 -16.05 -0.74
CA VAL A 16 3.69 -17.37 -1.32
C VAL A 16 2.35 -17.38 -2.06
N GLN A 17 1.75 -16.21 -2.30
CA GLN A 17 0.50 -16.10 -3.04
C GLN A 17 0.66 -16.55 -4.50
N SER A 18 -0.43 -16.97 -5.11
CA SER A 18 -0.48 -17.35 -6.53
C SER A 18 -1.72 -16.76 -7.21
N ASP A 19 -1.64 -16.60 -8.52
CA ASP A 19 -2.77 -16.18 -9.35
C ASP A 19 -3.63 -17.39 -9.73
N VAL A 20 -4.51 -17.79 -8.80
CA VAL A 20 -5.33 -19.01 -8.91
C VAL A 20 -6.15 -19.04 -10.19
N GLU A 21 -6.75 -17.93 -10.60
CA GLU A 21 -7.58 -17.92 -11.80
C GLU A 21 -6.72 -18.00 -13.07
N TYR A 22 -5.54 -17.35 -13.12
CA TYR A 22 -4.62 -17.54 -14.24
C TYR A 22 -4.18 -19.00 -14.36
N ILE A 23 -3.87 -19.66 -13.23
CA ILE A 23 -3.50 -21.07 -13.16
C ILE A 23 -4.62 -21.95 -13.72
N VAL A 24 -5.86 -21.76 -13.27
CA VAL A 24 -7.02 -22.55 -13.69
C VAL A 24 -7.33 -22.33 -15.17
N ARG A 25 -7.35 -21.07 -15.63
CA ARG A 25 -7.69 -20.72 -17.02
C ARG A 25 -6.68 -21.26 -18.02
N ASN A 26 -5.40 -21.21 -17.69
CA ASN A 26 -4.31 -21.55 -18.61
C ASN A 26 -3.73 -22.96 -18.39
N LYS A 27 -4.20 -23.70 -17.37
CA LYS A 27 -3.61 -24.97 -16.93
C LYS A 27 -2.10 -24.84 -16.64
N SER A 28 -1.71 -23.70 -16.08
CA SER A 28 -0.32 -23.37 -15.77
C SER A 28 0.13 -23.99 -14.44
N PRO A 29 1.44 -24.22 -14.24
CA PRO A 29 1.94 -24.59 -12.92
C PRO A 29 1.69 -23.47 -11.90
N VAL A 30 1.64 -23.83 -10.61
CA VAL A 30 1.52 -22.86 -9.52
C VAL A 30 2.82 -22.06 -9.43
N ILE A 31 2.74 -20.77 -9.74
CA ILE A 31 3.86 -19.83 -9.67
C ILE A 31 3.48 -18.72 -8.69
N SER A 32 4.45 -18.30 -7.88
CA SER A 32 4.27 -17.18 -6.95
C SER A 32 4.19 -15.86 -7.70
N VAL A 33 3.22 -15.02 -7.34
CA VAL A 33 3.04 -13.67 -7.89
C VAL A 33 3.25 -12.64 -6.81
N GLU A 34 3.60 -11.40 -7.16
CA GLU A 34 4.00 -10.40 -6.17
C GLU A 34 3.08 -9.19 -6.16
N SER A 35 2.75 -8.71 -4.96
CA SER A 35 2.22 -7.37 -4.77
C SER A 35 3.34 -6.33 -4.96
N ASN A 36 2.97 -5.09 -5.23
CA ASN A 36 3.90 -3.98 -5.30
C ASN A 36 4.50 -3.63 -3.93
N VAL A 37 3.82 -3.97 -2.84
CA VAL A 37 4.34 -3.84 -1.46
C VAL A 37 5.51 -4.81 -1.22
N LEU A 38 5.38 -6.06 -1.69
CA LEU A 38 6.48 -7.02 -1.60
C LEU A 38 7.63 -6.62 -2.53
N LYS A 39 7.33 -6.20 -3.77
CA LYS A 39 8.36 -5.74 -4.72
C LYS A 39 9.19 -4.61 -4.14
N ILE A 40 8.57 -3.59 -3.53
CA ILE A 40 9.31 -2.45 -2.97
C ILE A 40 10.16 -2.88 -1.78
N TRP A 41 9.65 -3.75 -0.90
CA TRP A 41 10.46 -4.29 0.20
C TRP A 41 11.67 -5.07 -0.31
N CYS A 42 11.49 -5.92 -1.33
CA CYS A 42 12.57 -6.66 -1.98
C CYS A 42 13.61 -5.73 -2.62
N ALA A 43 13.17 -4.64 -3.28
CA ALA A 43 14.05 -3.66 -3.90
C ALA A 43 14.88 -2.89 -2.86
N LEU A 44 14.24 -2.44 -1.77
CA LEU A 44 14.90 -1.73 -0.67
C LEU A 44 15.97 -2.58 0.01
N THR A 45 15.70 -3.87 0.21
CA THR A 45 16.53 -4.78 1.00
C THR A 45 17.55 -5.57 0.17
N GLY A 46 17.42 -5.54 -1.17
CA GLY A 46 18.22 -6.38 -2.06
C GLY A 46 17.94 -7.88 -1.91
N ASN A 47 16.78 -8.25 -1.37
CA ASN A 47 16.43 -9.65 -1.09
C ASN A 47 15.84 -10.38 -2.29
N LYS A 48 15.51 -9.71 -3.41
CA LYS A 48 14.82 -10.34 -4.55
C LYS A 48 15.43 -11.68 -5.00
N GLU A 49 16.76 -11.80 -5.05
CA GLU A 49 17.45 -13.02 -5.48
C GLU A 49 17.63 -14.06 -4.35
N LYS A 50 17.70 -13.59 -3.10
CA LYS A 50 17.87 -14.44 -1.91
C LYS A 50 16.55 -14.99 -1.40
N TYR A 51 15.46 -14.33 -1.78
CA TYR A 51 14.14 -14.58 -1.28
C TYR A 51 13.40 -15.54 -2.19
N LYS A 52 13.26 -16.79 -1.74
CA LYS A 52 12.47 -17.79 -2.44
C LYS A 52 11.20 -18.04 -1.64
N PRO A 53 10.01 -17.70 -2.18
CA PRO A 53 8.74 -17.95 -1.49
C PRO A 53 8.58 -19.38 -0.98
N ALA A 54 9.04 -20.37 -1.74
CA ALA A 54 8.98 -21.79 -1.36
C ALA A 54 9.70 -22.08 -0.02
N ASP A 55 10.79 -21.38 0.28
CA ASP A 55 11.58 -21.58 1.50
C ASP A 55 10.81 -21.10 2.74
N LEU A 56 9.82 -20.22 2.57
CA LEU A 56 9.05 -19.64 3.67
C LEU A 56 7.95 -20.57 4.17
N ILE A 57 7.40 -21.42 3.30
CA ILE A 57 6.22 -22.26 3.59
C ILE A 57 6.46 -23.14 4.83
N ASN A 58 7.72 -23.53 5.09
CA ASN A 58 8.11 -24.36 6.23
C ASN A 58 8.99 -23.64 7.26
N SER A 59 9.23 -22.34 7.10
CA SER A 59 10.10 -21.57 8.00
C SER A 59 9.36 -21.12 9.26
N GLU A 60 10.06 -21.08 10.40
CA GLU A 60 9.55 -20.41 11.60
C GLU A 60 9.40 -18.90 11.39
N GLU A 61 10.21 -18.31 10.49
CA GLU A 61 10.14 -16.90 10.10
C GLU A 61 8.79 -16.51 9.49
N TYR A 62 8.11 -17.43 8.80
CA TYR A 62 6.80 -17.18 8.19
C TYR A 62 5.61 -17.43 9.14
N LYS A 63 5.81 -18.10 10.28
CA LYS A 63 4.74 -18.31 11.29
C LYS A 63 4.27 -16.98 11.89
N TYR A 64 5.15 -15.98 11.93
CA TYR A 64 4.85 -14.61 12.32
C TYR A 64 4.84 -13.77 11.03
N TYR A 65 3.69 -13.24 10.65
CA TYR A 65 3.35 -12.60 9.36
C TYR A 65 4.25 -11.44 8.85
N GLY A 66 5.42 -11.18 9.45
CA GLY A 66 6.32 -10.11 9.05
C GLY A 66 7.77 -10.52 8.88
N LEU A 67 8.46 -9.84 7.95
CA LEU A 67 9.85 -10.06 7.60
C LEU A 67 10.63 -8.78 7.89
N VAL A 68 11.73 -8.90 8.63
CA VAL A 68 12.62 -7.78 8.92
C VAL A 68 13.94 -8.01 8.20
N SER A 69 14.42 -6.99 7.50
CA SER A 69 15.74 -7.04 6.87
C SER A 69 16.47 -5.71 7.01
N GLY A 70 17.80 -5.79 7.10
CA GLY A 70 18.66 -4.62 7.13
C GLY A 70 18.79 -3.99 5.74
N LEU A 71 18.88 -2.66 5.71
CA LEU A 71 19.14 -1.87 4.51
C LEU A 71 20.63 -1.57 4.44
N LYS A 72 21.26 -1.92 3.31
CA LYS A 72 22.70 -1.73 3.12
C LYS A 72 23.03 -1.15 1.75
N LEU A 73 24.01 -0.25 1.71
CA LEU A 73 24.66 0.22 0.49
C LEU A 73 26.16 -0.10 0.58
N GLY A 74 26.61 -1.10 -0.20
CA GLY A 74 27.91 -1.73 0.05
C GLY A 74 27.95 -2.33 1.45
N ASP A 75 28.95 -1.93 2.24
CA ASP A 75 29.10 -2.34 3.64
C ASP A 75 28.40 -1.39 4.64
N GLU A 76 27.90 -0.24 4.16
CA GLU A 76 27.23 0.75 5.01
C GLU A 76 25.83 0.28 5.42
N TYR A 77 25.51 0.41 6.71
CA TYR A 77 24.19 0.13 7.24
C TYR A 77 23.31 1.38 7.26
N LEU A 78 22.24 1.36 6.46
CA LEU A 78 21.33 2.48 6.29
C LEU A 78 20.08 2.40 7.19
N GLY A 79 19.72 1.22 7.69
CA GLY A 79 18.54 1.04 8.54
C GLY A 79 17.86 -0.32 8.37
N GLU A 80 16.54 -0.38 8.54
CA GLU A 80 15.76 -1.62 8.50
C GLU A 80 14.44 -1.43 7.76
N ALA A 81 13.97 -2.51 7.14
CA ALA A 81 12.66 -2.57 6.52
C ALA A 81 11.86 -3.76 7.07
N LEU A 82 10.65 -3.47 7.53
CA LEU A 82 9.62 -4.44 7.88
C LEU A 82 8.68 -4.62 6.69
N TYR A 83 8.42 -5.86 6.31
CA TYR A 83 7.26 -6.27 5.51
C TYR A 83 6.27 -6.98 6.42
N ILE A 84 4.97 -6.73 6.27
CA ILE A 84 3.90 -7.49 6.91
C ILE A 84 2.90 -7.93 5.84
N ASN A 85 2.59 -9.23 5.80
CA ASN A 85 1.63 -9.79 4.87
C ASN A 85 0.20 -9.29 5.08
N GLY A 86 -0.68 -9.57 4.13
CA GLY A 86 -2.10 -9.28 4.21
C GLY A 86 -2.85 -10.04 5.29
N VAL A 87 -3.91 -9.45 5.84
CA VAL A 87 -4.91 -10.17 6.65
C VAL A 87 -5.38 -11.42 5.91
N GLY A 88 -5.64 -12.52 6.62
CA GLY A 88 -6.18 -13.73 6.01
C GLY A 88 -5.26 -14.38 4.99
N SER A 89 -3.95 -14.33 5.18
CA SER A 89 -2.96 -15.07 4.37
C SER A 89 -2.28 -16.21 5.13
N GLN A 90 -2.68 -16.46 6.39
CA GLN A 90 -2.17 -17.56 7.21
C GLN A 90 -3.06 -18.80 7.03
N GLY A 91 -2.42 -19.96 6.84
CA GLY A 91 -2.96 -21.20 6.24
C GLY A 91 -4.12 -21.93 6.92
N ASP A 92 -4.90 -21.28 7.78
CA ASP A 92 -6.14 -21.83 8.33
C ASP A 92 -7.36 -21.03 7.85
N LYS A 93 -8.17 -21.64 6.98
CA LYS A 93 -9.31 -21.02 6.31
C LYS A 93 -10.36 -20.47 7.28
N GLU A 94 -10.51 -21.06 8.47
CA GLU A 94 -11.46 -20.57 9.47
C GLU A 94 -10.96 -19.31 10.17
N LYS A 95 -9.66 -19.26 10.53
CA LYS A 95 -9.02 -18.05 11.06
C LYS A 95 -8.99 -16.90 10.03
N MET A 96 -8.76 -17.20 8.75
CA MET A 96 -8.77 -16.21 7.66
C MET A 96 -10.10 -15.45 7.56
N ASN A 97 -11.23 -16.15 7.70
CA ASN A 97 -12.56 -15.55 7.65
C ASN A 97 -12.89 -14.75 8.92
N PHE A 98 -12.45 -15.23 10.10
CA PHE A 98 -12.71 -14.57 11.38
C PHE A 98 -11.88 -13.29 11.58
N GLU A 99 -10.60 -13.29 11.21
CA GLU A 99 -9.74 -12.10 11.26
C GLU A 99 -10.18 -11.02 10.27
N GLY A 100 -10.64 -11.43 9.08
CA GLY A 100 -11.15 -10.54 8.05
C GLY A 100 -12.45 -9.83 8.43
N ALA A 101 -13.32 -10.50 9.20
CA ALA A 101 -14.64 -10.00 9.59
C ALA A 101 -14.63 -9.14 10.87
N THR A 102 -13.74 -9.42 11.82
CA THR A 102 -13.70 -8.74 13.14
C THR A 102 -12.79 -7.51 13.17
N GLY A 103 -11.98 -7.32 12.13
CA GLY A 103 -10.99 -6.25 12.03
C GLY A 103 -9.77 -6.38 12.95
N SER A 104 -9.76 -7.41 13.80
CA SER A 104 -8.66 -7.76 14.71
C SER A 104 -7.33 -7.96 13.98
N GLY A 105 -7.34 -8.62 12.82
CA GLY A 105 -6.14 -8.86 12.03
C GLY A 105 -5.49 -7.60 11.46
N THR A 106 -6.25 -6.53 11.23
CA THR A 106 -5.71 -5.22 10.82
C THR A 106 -5.10 -4.48 12.00
N THR A 107 -5.79 -4.51 13.16
CA THR A 107 -5.29 -3.92 14.40
C THR A 107 -3.95 -4.52 14.80
N ALA A 108 -3.82 -5.86 14.77
CA ALA A 108 -2.57 -6.55 15.09
C ALA A 108 -1.40 -6.05 14.22
N ARG A 109 -1.60 -5.96 12.90
CA ARG A 109 -0.56 -5.49 11.97
C ARG A 109 -0.13 -4.05 12.22
N ILE A 110 -1.07 -3.16 12.57
CA ILE A 110 -0.76 -1.78 12.94
C ILE A 110 0.06 -1.75 14.23
N LEU A 111 -0.32 -2.55 15.23
CA LEU A 111 0.37 -2.65 16.51
C LEU A 111 1.79 -3.21 16.35
N ASP A 112 1.99 -4.23 15.53
CA ASP A 112 3.32 -4.81 15.29
C ASP A 112 4.21 -3.87 14.49
N ALA A 113 3.65 -3.16 13.50
CA ALA A 113 4.38 -2.15 12.77
C ALA A 113 4.80 -0.98 13.68
N TYR A 114 3.92 -0.53 14.58
CA TYR A 114 4.26 0.47 15.58
C TYR A 114 5.33 -0.05 16.53
N ARG A 115 5.21 -1.27 17.03
CA ARG A 115 6.21 -1.90 17.90
C ARG A 115 7.56 -1.98 17.21
N PHE A 116 7.61 -2.42 15.95
CA PHE A 116 8.83 -2.45 15.15
C PHE A 116 9.52 -1.09 15.12
N LEU A 117 8.76 -0.03 14.82
CA LEU A 117 9.28 1.34 14.78
C LEU A 117 9.72 1.82 16.15
N ALA A 118 8.86 1.71 17.18
CA ALA A 118 9.12 2.20 18.52
C ALA A 118 10.35 1.55 19.16
N GLU A 119 10.59 0.26 18.92
CA GLU A 119 11.74 -0.47 19.46
C GLU A 119 13.06 -0.13 18.75
N ARG A 120 13.00 0.47 17.55
CA ARG A 120 14.15 0.77 16.69
C ARG A 120 14.47 2.25 16.60
N TYR A 121 13.47 3.11 16.62
CA TYR A 121 13.58 4.55 16.37
C TYR A 121 14.53 5.22 17.34
N LYS A 122 15.35 6.13 16.80
CA LYS A 122 16.12 7.12 17.53
C LYS A 122 15.79 8.50 16.96
N PRO A 123 15.81 9.56 17.78
CA PRO A 123 15.66 10.92 17.28
C PRO A 123 16.57 11.19 16.07
N GLY A 124 15.97 11.66 14.98
CA GLY A 124 16.66 11.91 13.72
C GLY A 124 16.63 10.77 12.69
N ASP A 125 16.07 9.60 13.03
CA ASP A 125 15.77 8.58 12.01
C ASP A 125 14.58 9.01 11.13
N LYS A 126 14.60 8.60 9.87
CA LYS A 126 13.51 8.85 8.91
C LYS A 126 12.57 7.65 8.83
N ILE A 127 11.26 7.87 8.83
CA ILE A 127 10.23 6.83 8.74
C ILE A 127 9.55 6.86 7.38
N TYR A 128 9.38 5.69 6.77
CA TYR A 128 8.74 5.49 5.47
C TYR A 128 7.68 4.41 5.60
N LEU A 129 6.47 4.70 5.13
CA LEU A 129 5.34 3.79 5.21
C LEU A 129 4.83 3.47 3.81
N PHE A 130 4.56 2.20 3.56
CA PHE A 130 3.97 1.70 2.31
C PHE A 130 2.78 0.81 2.61
N GLY A 131 1.76 0.88 1.76
CA GLY A 131 0.73 -0.15 1.80
C GLY A 131 -0.19 -0.21 0.58
N PHE A 132 -0.82 -1.36 0.40
CA PHE A 132 -1.79 -1.61 -0.66
C PHE A 132 -3.16 -1.99 -0.07
N SER A 133 -4.26 -1.46 -0.60
CA SER A 133 -5.61 -1.87 -0.23
C SER A 133 -5.91 -1.64 1.26
N ARG A 134 -6.30 -2.69 2.00
CA ARG A 134 -6.37 -2.70 3.46
C ARG A 134 -5.02 -2.45 4.14
N GLY A 135 -3.90 -2.85 3.54
CA GLY A 135 -2.57 -2.49 4.01
C GLY A 135 -2.28 -0.98 3.87
N ALA A 136 -2.80 -0.33 2.83
CA ALA A 136 -2.74 1.13 2.68
C ALA A 136 -3.58 1.83 3.77
N PHE A 137 -4.74 1.25 4.11
CA PHE A 137 -5.52 1.69 5.27
C PHE A 137 -4.71 1.56 6.57
N SER A 138 -4.06 0.41 6.79
CA SER A 138 -3.18 0.20 7.95
C SER A 138 -2.03 1.19 8.01
N ALA A 139 -1.41 1.53 6.87
CA ALA A 139 -0.31 2.49 6.82
C ALA A 139 -0.75 3.90 7.23
N ARG A 140 -1.94 4.34 6.76
CA ARG A 140 -2.55 5.62 7.15
C ARG A 140 -2.94 5.63 8.64
N SER A 141 -3.49 4.52 9.13
CA SER A 141 -3.82 4.35 10.55
C SER A 141 -2.58 4.32 11.44
N LEU A 142 -1.51 3.68 10.99
CA LEU A 142 -0.21 3.69 11.68
C LEU A 142 0.37 5.11 11.74
N ALA A 143 0.31 5.88 10.64
CA ALA A 143 0.73 7.28 10.64
C ALA A 143 -0.04 8.11 11.69
N SER A 144 -1.36 7.92 11.76
CA SER A 144 -2.19 8.55 12.80
C SER A 144 -1.82 8.11 14.20
N PHE A 145 -1.50 6.82 14.37
CA PHE A 145 -1.14 6.26 15.66
C PHE A 145 0.18 6.82 16.17
N ILE A 146 1.19 6.91 15.28
CA ILE A 146 2.48 7.59 15.54
C ILE A 146 2.24 9.05 15.89
N ARG A 147 1.38 9.76 15.16
CA ARG A 147 1.09 11.17 15.43
C ARG A 147 0.42 11.41 16.79
N HIS A 148 -0.40 10.45 17.23
CA HIS A 148 -1.11 10.50 18.49
C HIS A 148 -0.21 10.14 19.68
N LEU A 149 0.53 9.03 19.57
CA LEU A 149 1.37 8.54 20.65
C LEU A 149 2.74 9.21 20.71
N GLY A 150 3.35 9.48 19.55
CA GLY A 150 4.77 9.83 19.41
C GLY A 150 5.66 8.60 19.23
N MET A 151 6.98 8.80 19.38
CA MET A 151 7.98 7.71 19.35
C MET A 151 8.89 7.81 20.57
N PRO A 152 9.44 6.68 21.04
CA PRO A 152 10.39 6.68 22.16
C PRO A 152 11.60 7.60 21.91
N LEU A 153 11.96 8.41 22.91
CA LEU A 153 13.15 9.28 22.93
C LEU A 153 14.46 8.49 23.06
N GLY A 154 14.36 7.19 23.35
CA GLY A 154 15.48 6.25 23.43
C GLY A 154 15.01 4.81 23.19
N ARG A 155 15.97 3.90 23.00
CA ARG A 155 15.68 2.49 22.73
C ARG A 155 14.87 1.88 23.88
N ARG A 156 13.70 1.31 23.58
CA ARG A 156 12.85 0.65 24.57
C ARG A 156 12.11 -0.52 23.92
N ILE A 157 12.05 -1.64 24.63
CA ILE A 157 11.20 -2.78 24.28
C ILE A 157 9.76 -2.44 24.67
N ILE A 158 8.79 -2.71 23.79
CA ILE A 158 7.36 -2.53 24.07
C ILE A 158 6.77 -3.93 24.33
N PRO A 159 6.45 -4.30 25.59
CA PRO A 159 5.87 -5.61 25.88
C PRO A 159 4.50 -5.78 25.21
N GLU A 160 4.17 -7.01 24.80
CA GLU A 160 2.89 -7.34 24.14
C GLU A 160 1.68 -6.91 24.99
N LYS A 161 1.76 -7.10 26.32
CA LYS A 161 0.72 -6.68 27.28
C LYS A 161 0.48 -5.16 27.34
N GLU A 162 1.39 -4.35 26.82
CA GLU A 162 1.27 -2.87 26.81
C GLU A 162 0.54 -2.37 25.54
N LEU A 163 0.57 -3.14 24.45
CA LEU A 163 -0.05 -2.76 23.16
C LEU A 163 -1.56 -2.47 23.26
N PRO A 164 -2.38 -3.25 24.00
CA PRO A 164 -3.81 -2.94 24.13
C PRO A 164 -4.09 -1.57 24.76
N SER A 165 -3.29 -1.17 25.75
CA SER A 165 -3.45 0.13 26.42
C SER A 165 -3.04 1.29 25.52
N LEU A 166 -1.97 1.12 24.75
CA LEU A 166 -1.56 2.10 23.73
C LEU A 166 -2.66 2.27 22.69
N TRP A 167 -3.20 1.17 22.18
CA TRP A 167 -4.31 1.20 21.23
C TRP A 167 -5.57 1.86 21.79
N ALA A 168 -5.93 1.54 23.04
CA ALA A 168 -7.09 2.13 23.70
C ALA A 168 -6.96 3.66 23.81
N SER A 169 -5.77 4.16 24.17
CA SER A 169 -5.53 5.62 24.24
C SER A 169 -5.76 6.32 22.90
N TYR A 170 -5.27 5.73 21.81
CA TYR A 170 -5.48 6.24 20.46
C TYR A 170 -6.95 6.22 20.04
N ARG A 171 -7.62 5.09 20.25
CA ARG A 171 -9.05 4.93 19.95
C ARG A 171 -9.92 5.93 20.70
N GLU A 172 -9.58 6.19 21.96
CA GLU A 172 -10.33 7.06 22.85
C GLU A 172 -9.86 8.51 22.80
N LYS A 173 -8.83 8.81 21.98
CA LYS A 173 -8.19 10.13 21.85
C LYS A 173 -7.74 10.72 23.20
N ARG A 174 -7.34 9.87 24.14
CA ARG A 174 -6.86 10.27 25.46
C ARG A 174 -5.36 10.41 25.46
N SER A 175 -4.82 11.35 26.22
CA SER A 175 -3.39 11.38 26.50
C SER A 175 -2.98 10.06 27.15
N TYR A 176 -1.94 9.43 26.60
CA TYR A 176 -1.39 8.24 27.23
C TYR A 176 -0.56 8.67 28.45
N SER A 177 -1.00 8.30 29.65
CA SER A 177 -0.36 8.63 30.93
C SER A 177 0.40 7.46 31.57
N GLY A 178 0.53 6.33 30.87
CA GLY A 178 1.36 5.21 31.34
C GLY A 178 2.84 5.56 31.34
N GLY A 179 3.69 4.65 31.81
CA GLY A 179 5.14 4.85 31.94
C GLY A 179 5.92 5.12 30.64
N LEU A 180 5.25 5.23 29.49
CA LEU A 180 5.80 5.69 28.22
C LEU A 180 5.60 7.18 27.95
N SER A 181 4.69 7.89 28.64
CA SER A 181 4.25 9.24 28.25
C SER A 181 5.41 10.23 28.07
N SER A 182 6.32 10.29 29.04
CA SER A 182 7.53 11.11 29.00
C SER A 182 8.56 10.64 27.98
N SER A 183 8.52 9.36 27.60
CA SER A 183 9.40 8.77 26.59
C SER A 183 8.86 8.94 25.17
N LEU A 184 7.55 9.07 24.96
CA LEU A 184 6.98 9.14 23.62
C LEU A 184 6.84 10.58 23.09
N THR A 185 6.79 11.56 23.99
CA THR A 185 6.47 12.96 23.66
C THR A 185 7.71 13.84 23.74
N GLY A 186 8.56 13.77 22.71
CA GLY A 186 9.58 14.80 22.46
C GLY A 186 8.95 16.07 21.88
N SER A 187 9.50 17.25 22.19
CA SER A 187 9.03 18.56 21.70
C SER A 187 9.13 18.78 20.19
N ASN A 188 9.66 17.81 19.44
CA ASN A 188 9.62 17.78 17.99
C ASN A 188 8.67 16.65 17.57
N SER A 189 7.54 17.01 16.96
CA SER A 189 6.62 16.04 16.37
C SER A 189 7.39 15.13 15.42
N VAL A 190 7.34 13.81 15.65
CA VAL A 190 7.93 12.83 14.74
C VAL A 190 7.26 12.99 13.38
N GLU A 191 8.06 13.34 12.37
CA GLU A 191 7.59 13.46 10.99
C GLU A 191 7.84 12.15 10.25
N ILE A 192 6.85 11.74 9.46
CA ILE A 192 6.97 10.64 8.52
C ILE A 192 7.47 11.24 7.20
N GLU A 193 8.58 10.72 6.67
CA GLU A 193 9.18 11.26 5.45
C GLU A 193 8.31 10.96 4.24
N PHE A 194 7.82 9.72 4.12
CA PHE A 194 7.07 9.27 2.94
C PHE A 194 5.96 8.29 3.31
N LEU A 195 4.80 8.47 2.67
CA LEU A 195 3.67 7.55 2.71
C LEU A 195 3.28 7.16 1.27
N GLY A 196 3.65 5.96 0.86
CA GLY A 196 3.33 5.38 -0.44
C GLY A 196 2.13 4.44 -0.37
N LEU A 197 1.09 4.73 -1.15
CA LEU A 197 -0.19 4.03 -1.09
C LEU A 197 -0.56 3.51 -2.48
N TRP A 198 -0.96 2.24 -2.54
CA TRP A 198 -1.68 1.70 -3.67
C TRP A 198 -3.14 1.49 -3.27
N ASP A 199 -4.03 2.15 -4.00
CA ASP A 199 -5.48 2.02 -4.02
C ASP A 199 -6.10 1.77 -2.64
N THR A 200 -6.01 2.77 -1.76
CA THR A 200 -6.56 2.67 -0.41
C THR A 200 -8.06 2.46 -0.47
N VAL A 201 -8.53 1.31 -0.01
CA VAL A 201 -9.95 1.00 0.11
C VAL A 201 -10.34 0.83 1.56
N GLY A 202 -11.53 1.30 1.88
CA GLY A 202 -12.16 1.10 3.18
C GLY A 202 -13.62 1.49 3.04
N SER A 203 -14.40 0.63 2.38
CA SER A 203 -15.84 0.80 2.23
C SER A 203 -16.54 1.05 3.56
N LEU A 204 -17.78 1.56 3.54
CA LEU A 204 -18.63 1.67 4.73
C LEU A 204 -18.71 0.36 5.55
N ALA A 205 -18.67 -0.81 4.88
CA ALA A 205 -18.60 -2.10 5.54
C ALA A 205 -17.27 -2.26 6.32
N PHE A 206 -16.13 -1.97 5.69
CA PHE A 206 -14.83 -1.98 6.35
C PHE A 206 -14.69 -0.86 7.39
N GLN A 207 -15.23 0.35 7.20
CA GLN A 207 -15.19 1.44 8.18
C GLN A 207 -16.03 1.13 9.42
N ASN A 208 -17.16 0.45 9.26
CA ASN A 208 -17.95 -0.03 10.40
C ASN A 208 -17.23 -1.17 11.15
N ILE A 209 -16.45 -2.00 10.46
CA ILE A 209 -15.61 -3.06 11.06
C ILE A 209 -14.35 -2.49 11.74
N PHE A 210 -13.68 -1.51 11.10
CA PHE A 210 -12.41 -0.93 11.55
C PHE A 210 -12.58 0.35 12.38
N ASN A 211 -13.82 0.77 12.65
CA ASN A 211 -14.23 1.91 13.46
C ASN A 211 -13.81 3.32 12.95
N LYS A 212 -14.68 4.31 13.18
CA LYS A 212 -14.56 5.71 12.70
C LYS A 212 -13.44 6.55 13.34
N PHE A 213 -12.62 6.00 14.24
CA PHE A 213 -11.60 6.79 14.95
C PHE A 213 -10.32 7.00 14.12
N HIS A 214 -10.11 6.19 13.08
CA HIS A 214 -8.98 6.34 12.18
C HIS A 214 -9.05 7.64 11.40
N GLN A 215 -8.01 8.47 11.53
CA GLN A 215 -7.82 9.62 10.65
C GLN A 215 -7.17 9.12 9.37
N MET A 216 -7.92 9.12 8.27
CA MET A 216 -7.36 8.64 7.01
C MET A 216 -6.42 9.65 6.37
N SER A 217 -6.54 10.95 6.67
CA SER A 217 -5.60 11.97 6.16
C SER A 217 -4.82 12.61 7.33
N PRO A 218 -3.96 11.85 8.04
CA PRO A 218 -3.24 12.38 9.20
C PRO A 218 -2.23 13.45 8.80
N LYS A 219 -1.92 14.34 9.74
CA LYS A 219 -0.86 15.34 9.62
C LYS A 219 0.50 14.73 9.97
N GLY A 220 1.58 15.45 9.66
CA GLY A 220 2.95 15.07 10.03
C GLY A 220 3.58 14.08 9.07
N ILE A 221 3.14 14.08 7.81
CA ILE A 221 3.77 13.34 6.71
C ILE A 221 4.29 14.38 5.72
N LYS A 222 5.55 14.28 5.28
CA LYS A 222 6.09 15.24 4.31
C LYS A 222 5.61 14.96 2.90
N HIS A 223 5.68 13.70 2.47
CA HIS A 223 5.32 13.31 1.11
C HIS A 223 4.30 12.17 1.13
N VAL A 224 3.12 12.41 0.54
CA VAL A 224 2.09 11.38 0.33
C VAL A 224 1.99 11.11 -1.16
N ARG A 225 2.00 9.82 -1.53
CA ARG A 225 1.81 9.34 -2.89
C ARG A 225 0.75 8.26 -2.90
N HIS A 226 -0.28 8.43 -3.73
CA HIS A 226 -1.41 7.51 -3.78
C HIS A 226 -1.72 7.13 -5.24
N ALA A 227 -1.41 5.90 -5.62
CA ALA A 227 -1.79 5.34 -6.91
C ALA A 227 -3.24 4.82 -6.84
N LEU A 228 -4.09 5.24 -7.76
CA LEU A 228 -5.53 4.94 -7.78
C LEU A 228 -5.92 4.12 -9.02
N ALA A 229 -6.79 3.13 -8.82
CA ALA A 229 -7.32 2.27 -9.89
C ALA A 229 -8.48 2.95 -10.63
N LEU A 230 -8.31 3.25 -11.92
CA LEU A 230 -9.32 3.98 -12.69
C LEU A 230 -10.54 3.14 -13.08
N ASP A 231 -10.36 1.83 -13.24
CA ASP A 231 -11.37 0.92 -13.81
C ASP A 231 -12.05 0.02 -12.77
N GLU A 232 -11.72 0.21 -11.49
CA GLU A 232 -12.35 -0.51 -10.38
C GLU A 232 -13.78 -0.04 -10.14
N VAL A 233 -14.72 -0.98 -10.10
CA VAL A 233 -16.17 -0.72 -10.07
C VAL A 233 -16.92 -1.43 -8.93
N ARG A 234 -16.24 -2.23 -8.11
CA ARG A 234 -16.86 -2.91 -6.98
C ARG A 234 -17.23 -1.88 -5.91
N PRO A 235 -18.48 -1.82 -5.43
CA PRO A 235 -18.91 -0.86 -4.40
C PRO A 235 -18.04 -0.89 -3.14
N HIS A 236 -17.60 -2.08 -2.73
CA HIS A 236 -16.77 -2.30 -1.55
C HIS A 236 -15.30 -1.85 -1.72
N PHE A 237 -14.91 -1.46 -2.93
CA PHE A 237 -13.59 -0.95 -3.30
C PHE A 237 -13.64 0.54 -3.65
N SER A 238 -14.58 1.27 -3.05
CA SER A 238 -14.59 2.73 -3.10
C SER A 238 -13.29 3.27 -2.50
N PRO A 239 -12.51 4.08 -3.24
CA PRO A 239 -11.24 4.61 -2.77
C PRO A 239 -11.45 5.65 -1.67
N ILE A 240 -10.52 5.71 -0.72
CA ILE A 240 -10.47 6.76 0.29
C ILE A 240 -9.48 7.84 -0.18
N TYR A 241 -9.98 8.95 -0.69
CA TYR A 241 -9.15 10.07 -1.12
C TYR A 241 -8.51 10.81 0.03
N TRP A 242 -7.51 11.65 -0.29
CA TRP A 242 -6.89 12.55 0.66
C TRP A 242 -7.67 13.86 0.79
N ASN A 243 -8.19 14.16 1.98
CA ASN A 243 -9.13 15.28 2.15
C ASN A 243 -8.46 16.58 2.63
N ASN A 244 -7.30 16.50 3.29
CA ASN A 244 -6.63 17.65 3.92
C ASN A 244 -5.32 17.98 3.17
N LEU A 245 -5.40 18.84 2.15
CA LEU A 245 -4.23 19.22 1.34
C LEU A 245 -3.53 20.44 1.94
N ASN A 246 -2.19 20.38 1.99
CA ASN A 246 -1.29 21.51 2.26
C ASN A 246 -1.36 22.16 3.65
N GLU A 247 -1.85 21.46 4.68
CA GLU A 247 -1.63 21.91 6.05
C GLU A 247 -0.22 21.49 6.50
N HIS A 248 0.61 22.46 6.89
CA HIS A 248 1.94 22.25 7.50
C HIS A 248 3.04 21.66 6.58
N GLY A 249 3.06 22.02 5.29
CA GLY A 249 4.18 21.64 4.39
C GLY A 249 4.12 20.23 3.81
N GLN A 250 3.02 19.49 4.02
CA GLN A 250 2.78 18.18 3.43
C GLN A 250 2.46 18.29 1.93
N VAL A 251 3.15 17.49 1.10
CA VAL A 251 2.96 17.40 -0.36
C VAL A 251 2.26 16.09 -0.73
N VAL A 252 1.03 16.20 -1.23
CA VAL A 252 0.19 15.04 -1.61
C VAL A 252 0.07 14.95 -3.12
N LYS A 253 0.37 13.79 -3.71
CA LYS A 253 0.03 13.44 -5.10
C LYS A 253 -0.88 12.22 -5.12
N GLU A 254 -2.09 12.38 -5.65
CA GLU A 254 -3.00 11.29 -5.99
C GLU A 254 -3.02 11.14 -7.52
N VAL A 255 -2.64 9.96 -8.02
CA VAL A 255 -2.41 9.70 -9.44
C VAL A 255 -3.23 8.49 -9.90
N TRP A 256 -4.00 8.67 -10.96
CA TRP A 256 -4.83 7.64 -11.58
C TRP A 256 -4.05 6.81 -12.60
N PHE A 257 -4.27 5.49 -12.57
CA PHE A 257 -3.65 4.50 -13.45
C PHE A 257 -4.72 3.58 -14.06
N CYS A 258 -4.44 3.06 -15.26
CA CYS A 258 -5.31 2.08 -15.93
C CYS A 258 -5.44 0.78 -15.13
N GLY A 259 -6.64 0.19 -15.15
CA GLY A 259 -6.93 -1.11 -14.59
C GLY A 259 -7.69 -1.08 -13.26
N VAL A 260 -8.02 -2.28 -12.79
CA VAL A 260 -8.74 -2.55 -11.54
C VAL A 260 -7.79 -2.61 -10.34
N HIS A 261 -8.31 -2.80 -9.14
CA HIS A 261 -7.56 -2.74 -7.88
C HIS A 261 -6.18 -3.46 -7.89
N SER A 262 -6.13 -4.72 -8.30
CA SER A 262 -4.88 -5.51 -8.33
C SER A 262 -4.01 -5.21 -9.55
N ASN A 263 -4.55 -4.58 -10.60
CA ASN A 263 -3.71 -3.98 -11.64
C ASN A 263 -2.90 -2.80 -11.08
N ILE A 264 -3.26 -2.22 -9.94
CA ILE A 264 -2.51 -1.12 -9.30
C ILE A 264 -1.63 -1.63 -8.17
N GLY A 265 -2.12 -2.57 -7.36
CA GLY A 265 -1.37 -3.09 -6.22
C GLY A 265 -0.53 -4.34 -6.47
N GLY A 266 -0.67 -4.97 -7.65
CA GLY A 266 -0.01 -6.24 -7.98
C GLY A 266 -0.77 -7.47 -7.45
N GLY A 267 -0.17 -8.65 -7.66
CA GLY A 267 -0.78 -9.94 -7.34
C GLY A 267 -1.36 -10.71 -8.54
N TYR A 268 -1.19 -10.21 -9.76
CA TYR A 268 -1.50 -10.95 -10.98
C TYR A 268 -0.23 -11.51 -11.64
N GLN A 269 -0.39 -12.62 -12.35
CA GLN A 269 0.68 -13.21 -13.18
C GLN A 269 1.07 -12.24 -14.31
N VAL A 270 0.09 -11.60 -14.95
CA VAL A 270 0.30 -10.55 -15.96
C VAL A 270 0.45 -9.21 -15.23
N ALA A 271 1.69 -8.86 -14.89
CA ALA A 271 1.99 -7.75 -13.99
C ALA A 271 2.14 -6.37 -14.66
N GLY A 272 2.05 -6.27 -15.99
CA GLY A 272 2.41 -5.04 -16.75
C GLY A 272 1.78 -3.76 -16.21
N LEU A 273 0.45 -3.73 -15.99
CA LEU A 273 -0.23 -2.57 -15.41
C LEU A 273 0.26 -2.23 -13.99
N SER A 274 0.47 -3.24 -13.15
CA SER A 274 0.95 -3.03 -11.77
C SER A 274 2.41 -2.60 -11.72
N ASN A 275 3.21 -2.94 -12.73
CA ASN A 275 4.59 -2.47 -12.82
C ASN A 275 4.64 -0.96 -13.09
N ILE A 276 3.68 -0.40 -13.83
CA ILE A 276 3.63 1.05 -14.08
C ILE A 276 3.47 1.82 -12.75
N SER A 277 2.50 1.45 -11.92
CA SER A 277 2.27 2.10 -10.62
C SER A 277 3.39 1.83 -9.61
N TYR A 278 4.08 0.69 -9.73
CA TYR A 278 5.26 0.36 -8.93
C TYR A 278 6.46 1.26 -9.26
N ILE A 279 6.79 1.38 -10.56
CA ILE A 279 7.89 2.21 -11.05
C ILE A 279 7.64 3.67 -10.67
N TRP A 280 6.41 4.17 -10.87
CA TRP A 280 6.03 5.51 -10.44
C TRP A 280 6.29 5.73 -8.94
N MET A 281 5.83 4.81 -8.08
CA MET A 281 6.01 4.95 -6.63
C MET A 281 7.50 5.03 -6.23
N ILE A 282 8.35 4.23 -6.89
CA ILE A 282 9.79 4.22 -6.64
C ILE A 282 10.44 5.54 -7.05
N ARG A 283 10.08 6.08 -8.22
CA ARG A 283 10.61 7.37 -8.68
C ARG A 283 10.21 8.49 -7.75
N GLU A 284 8.95 8.51 -7.32
CA GLU A 284 8.47 9.49 -6.34
C GLU A 284 9.19 9.37 -4.99
N LEU A 285 9.50 8.14 -4.54
CA LEU A 285 10.33 7.93 -3.35
C LEU A 285 11.76 8.47 -3.57
N ALA A 286 12.39 8.15 -4.70
CA ALA A 286 13.75 8.56 -5.03
C ALA A 286 13.88 10.09 -5.07
N GLU A 287 12.94 10.76 -5.75
CA GLU A 287 12.90 12.21 -5.94
C GLU A 287 12.90 12.95 -4.59
N VAL A 288 12.12 12.46 -3.61
CA VAL A 288 11.85 13.25 -2.40
C VAL A 288 12.65 12.81 -1.18
N SER A 289 13.12 11.55 -1.14
CA SER A 289 13.79 11.02 0.06
C SER A 289 15.30 11.25 0.08
N GLY A 290 15.91 11.47 -1.09
CA GLY A 290 17.36 11.45 -1.27
C GLY A 290 17.99 10.11 -0.85
N PHE A 291 17.19 9.04 -0.76
CA PHE A 291 17.65 7.73 -0.29
C PHE A 291 18.60 7.12 -1.33
N PRO A 292 19.88 6.89 -0.98
CA PRO A 292 20.89 6.38 -1.90
C PRO A 292 20.82 4.86 -2.09
N GLY A 293 19.72 4.22 -1.67
CA GLY A 293 19.58 2.78 -1.79
C GLY A 293 19.59 2.33 -3.25
N ARG A 294 19.55 1.01 -3.44
CA ARG A 294 19.60 0.34 -4.75
C ARG A 294 18.34 0.56 -5.61
N LEU A 295 17.73 1.75 -5.57
CA LEU A 295 16.65 2.17 -6.45
C LEU A 295 17.12 2.16 -7.92
N GLU A 296 18.41 2.38 -8.15
CA GLU A 296 19.11 2.19 -9.43
C GLU A 296 19.23 0.72 -9.89
N LYS A 297 19.06 -0.25 -8.97
CA LYS A 297 18.98 -1.69 -9.27
C LYS A 297 17.55 -2.22 -9.25
N VAL A 298 16.56 -1.33 -9.17
CA VAL A 298 15.20 -1.71 -9.55
C VAL A 298 15.35 -2.15 -11.00
N PRO A 299 15.12 -3.44 -11.30
CA PRO A 299 15.33 -3.95 -12.64
C PRO A 299 14.67 -3.00 -13.63
N GLU A 300 15.28 -2.86 -14.81
CA GLU A 300 14.51 -2.62 -16.02
C GLU A 300 13.48 -3.76 -16.09
N TYR A 301 12.37 -3.58 -15.37
CA TYR A 301 11.22 -4.44 -15.51
C TYR A 301 10.67 -4.03 -16.85
N PRO A 302 10.70 -4.90 -17.87
CA PRO A 302 10.29 -4.51 -19.19
C PRO A 302 8.88 -3.91 -19.09
N ALA A 303 8.79 -2.61 -19.36
CA ALA A 303 7.60 -2.05 -19.97
C ALA A 303 7.37 -2.71 -21.35
N GLU A 304 8.41 -3.37 -21.87
CA GLU A 304 8.50 -4.14 -23.11
C GLU A 304 7.88 -5.54 -22.98
N ALA A 305 6.57 -5.57 -22.79
CA ALA A 305 5.80 -6.29 -23.77
C ALA A 305 4.72 -5.29 -24.18
N SER A 306 4.87 -4.74 -25.38
CA SER A 306 3.81 -4.07 -26.16
C SER A 306 2.60 -3.62 -25.34
N VAL A 307 2.48 -2.32 -25.03
CA VAL A 307 1.19 -1.77 -24.59
C VAL A 307 0.12 -2.28 -25.58
N PRO A 308 -0.93 -2.93 -25.07
CA PRO A 308 -1.29 -3.05 -23.68
C PRO A 308 -0.99 -4.48 -23.17
N ALA A 309 0.23 -4.80 -22.73
CA ALA A 309 0.47 -6.04 -21.98
C ALA A 309 -0.05 -5.89 -20.55
N GLY A 310 -1.35 -5.75 -20.44
CA GLY A 310 -2.10 -5.75 -19.21
C GLY A 310 -3.50 -6.25 -19.52
N GLU A 311 -3.88 -7.37 -18.91
CA GLU A 311 -5.27 -7.80 -18.92
C GLU A 311 -6.02 -7.01 -17.84
N MET A 312 -7.07 -6.28 -18.25
CA MET A 312 -8.07 -5.77 -17.32
C MET A 312 -9.01 -6.91 -16.97
N ARG A 313 -8.84 -7.45 -15.76
CA ARG A 313 -9.56 -8.64 -15.33
C ARG A 313 -10.89 -8.29 -14.68
N ASP A 314 -11.82 -9.24 -14.72
CA ASP A 314 -13.07 -9.11 -14.00
C ASP A 314 -12.84 -9.30 -12.49
N SER A 315 -12.57 -8.18 -11.84
CA SER A 315 -12.31 -8.16 -10.41
C SER A 315 -13.50 -8.61 -9.54
N TYR A 316 -14.73 -8.67 -10.08
CA TYR A 316 -15.89 -9.19 -9.35
C TYR A 316 -15.81 -10.70 -9.19
N SER A 317 -15.58 -11.45 -10.27
CA SER A 317 -15.53 -12.92 -10.24
C SER A 317 -14.39 -13.41 -9.35
N GLU A 318 -13.25 -12.71 -9.35
CA GLU A 318 -12.05 -13.09 -8.59
C GLU A 318 -12.23 -12.99 -7.09
N PHE A 319 -12.70 -11.83 -6.62
CA PHE A 319 -12.76 -11.56 -5.18
C PHE A 319 -13.87 -12.36 -4.49
N TYR A 320 -15.03 -12.50 -5.15
CA TYR A 320 -16.16 -13.27 -4.61
C TYR A 320 -16.08 -14.77 -4.94
N GLY A 321 -15.25 -15.19 -5.89
CA GLY A 321 -15.01 -16.60 -6.20
C GLY A 321 -13.98 -17.28 -5.28
N GLY A 322 -12.92 -16.57 -4.90
CA GLY A 322 -11.83 -17.10 -4.07
C GLY A 322 -12.06 -16.99 -2.55
N LEU A 323 -12.69 -15.92 -2.10
CA LEU A 323 -13.14 -15.79 -0.71
C LEU A 323 -14.59 -16.28 -0.67
N LYS A 324 -14.84 -17.48 -0.12
CA LYS A 324 -16.17 -17.85 0.39
C LYS A 324 -16.52 -17.03 1.64
N ILE A 325 -16.27 -15.72 1.64
CA ILE A 325 -16.93 -14.81 2.54
C ILE A 325 -18.37 -14.74 2.03
N VAL A 326 -19.31 -15.10 2.90
CA VAL A 326 -20.73 -14.89 2.71
C VAL A 326 -21.00 -13.37 2.69
N ILE A 327 -20.71 -12.72 1.56
CA ILE A 327 -21.46 -11.57 1.05
C ILE A 327 -22.13 -12.01 -0.27
N ALA A 328 -22.44 -13.30 -0.37
CA ALA A 328 -23.21 -13.87 -1.48
C ALA A 328 -24.64 -13.30 -1.58
N SER A 329 -25.08 -12.53 -0.57
CA SER A 329 -26.39 -11.87 -0.52
C SER A 329 -26.42 -10.44 -1.07
N LEU A 330 -25.30 -9.86 -1.53
CA LEU A 330 -25.29 -8.57 -2.22
C LEU A 330 -24.68 -8.71 -3.61
N LYS A 331 -25.48 -9.16 -4.59
CA LYS A 331 -25.28 -8.78 -6.00
C LYS A 331 -25.46 -7.25 -6.10
N GLY A 332 -24.46 -6.49 -5.66
CA GLY A 332 -24.45 -5.03 -5.68
C GLY A 332 -24.00 -4.54 -7.05
N GLY A 333 -24.74 -3.60 -7.62
CA GLY A 333 -24.45 -2.99 -8.92
C GLY A 333 -23.05 -2.36 -9.02
N MET A 334 -22.70 -1.88 -10.21
CA MET A 334 -21.41 -1.24 -10.46
C MET A 334 -21.39 0.18 -9.87
N THR A 335 -20.36 0.51 -9.09
CA THR A 335 -20.09 1.88 -8.63
C THR A 335 -18.87 2.41 -9.37
N VAL A 336 -19.09 3.34 -10.30
CA VAL A 336 -18.00 4.05 -10.97
C VAL A 336 -17.31 5.02 -10.02
N ARG A 337 -15.98 5.12 -10.13
CA ARG A 337 -15.18 6.03 -9.32
C ARG A 337 -15.34 7.47 -9.80
N LYS A 338 -15.39 8.40 -8.85
CA LYS A 338 -15.53 9.84 -9.12
C LYS A 338 -14.18 10.51 -9.00
N ILE A 339 -13.77 11.21 -10.05
CA ILE A 339 -12.52 11.94 -10.13
C ILE A 339 -12.74 13.37 -9.73
N THR A 340 -11.79 13.89 -8.95
CA THR A 340 -11.79 15.28 -8.50
C THR A 340 -10.69 16.05 -9.23
N GLU A 341 -10.88 17.36 -9.41
CA GLU A 341 -9.96 18.24 -10.15
C GLU A 341 -8.54 18.31 -9.56
N ARG A 342 -8.34 17.80 -8.35
CA ARG A 342 -7.05 17.83 -7.64
C ARG A 342 -6.18 16.62 -7.93
N GLN A 343 -6.76 15.61 -8.57
CA GLN A 343 -6.09 14.37 -8.89
C GLN A 343 -5.52 14.46 -10.29
N THR A 344 -4.40 13.78 -10.50
CA THR A 344 -3.72 13.77 -11.80
C THR A 344 -3.75 12.39 -12.41
N PHE A 345 -3.40 12.28 -13.68
CA PHE A 345 -3.33 11.01 -14.38
C PHE A 345 -1.89 10.70 -14.75
N HIS A 346 -1.53 9.42 -14.61
CA HIS A 346 -0.27 8.95 -15.16
C HIS A 346 -0.34 9.00 -16.70
N PRO A 347 0.75 9.40 -17.41
CA PRO A 347 0.76 9.49 -18.87
C PRO A 347 0.33 8.21 -19.59
N SER A 348 0.56 7.04 -19.00
CA SER A 348 0.10 5.76 -19.57
C SER A 348 -1.41 5.70 -19.81
N VAL A 349 -2.22 6.42 -19.03
CA VAL A 349 -3.68 6.45 -19.22
C VAL A 349 -4.04 7.13 -20.54
N PHE A 350 -3.38 8.26 -20.82
CA PHE A 350 -3.56 8.99 -22.07
C PHE A 350 -3.14 8.14 -23.28
N GLU A 351 -2.01 7.43 -23.17
CA GLU A 351 -1.53 6.55 -24.23
C GLU A 351 -2.49 5.38 -24.50
N TRP A 352 -3.07 4.77 -23.46
CA TRP A 352 -4.09 3.74 -23.65
C TRP A 352 -5.34 4.28 -24.35
N MET A 353 -5.79 5.48 -23.97
CA MET A 353 -6.98 6.08 -24.59
C MET A 353 -6.77 6.47 -26.06
N LYS A 354 -5.56 6.90 -26.44
CA LYS A 354 -5.21 7.19 -27.85
C LYS A 354 -5.34 5.98 -28.75
N MET A 355 -5.19 4.76 -28.23
CA MET A 355 -5.38 3.53 -29.00
C MET A 355 -6.84 3.29 -29.41
N GLY A 356 -7.79 4.10 -28.92
CA GLY A 356 -9.19 4.11 -29.32
C GLY A 356 -10.07 3.01 -28.72
N TRP A 357 -9.49 1.88 -28.31
CA TRP A 357 -10.22 0.76 -27.69
C TRP A 357 -10.44 0.93 -26.18
N TYR A 358 -9.60 1.71 -25.50
CA TYR A 358 -9.71 1.91 -24.05
C TYR A 358 -10.51 3.17 -23.72
N LYS A 359 -11.49 3.02 -22.82
CA LYS A 359 -12.24 4.11 -22.21
C LYS A 359 -12.28 3.89 -20.69
N PRO A 360 -11.80 4.84 -19.88
CA PRO A 360 -11.89 4.75 -18.43
C PRO A 360 -13.32 4.55 -17.95
N ARG A 361 -13.50 3.68 -16.94
CA ARG A 361 -14.82 3.51 -16.30
C ARG A 361 -15.17 4.63 -15.32
N ALA A 362 -14.17 5.32 -14.79
CA ALA A 362 -14.38 6.45 -13.88
C ALA A 362 -14.99 7.66 -14.58
N ILE A 363 -15.62 8.53 -13.80
CA ILE A 363 -16.33 9.74 -14.24
C ILE A 363 -15.86 10.95 -13.42
N LEU A 364 -16.08 12.14 -13.95
CA LEU A 364 -15.86 13.41 -13.23
C LEU A 364 -16.90 13.61 -12.14
N GLN A 365 -16.57 14.48 -11.18
CA GLN A 365 -17.49 14.97 -10.15
C GLN A 365 -18.60 15.84 -10.77
N GLY A 366 -19.55 15.17 -11.42
CA GLY A 366 -20.63 15.76 -12.21
C GLY A 366 -21.42 14.72 -13.01
N GLY A 367 -20.87 13.50 -13.18
CA GLY A 367 -21.50 12.45 -13.96
C GLY A 367 -20.83 12.21 -15.31
N GLU A 368 -20.06 13.20 -15.78
CA GLU A 368 -19.46 13.18 -17.11
C GLU A 368 -18.33 12.13 -17.24
N PRO A 369 -18.23 11.44 -18.38
CA PRO A 369 -17.10 10.57 -18.67
C PRO A 369 -15.77 11.32 -18.63
N VAL A 370 -14.72 10.60 -18.25
CA VAL A 370 -13.35 11.11 -18.37
C VAL A 370 -12.96 11.16 -19.85
N THR A 371 -12.59 12.35 -20.33
CA THR A 371 -12.18 12.56 -21.72
C THR A 371 -10.66 12.62 -21.84
N ILE A 372 -10.16 12.41 -23.07
CA ILE A 372 -8.74 12.56 -23.41
C ILE A 372 -8.27 13.99 -23.08
N ASP A 373 -9.07 15.01 -23.42
CA ASP A 373 -8.75 16.41 -23.16
C ASP A 373 -8.67 16.71 -21.66
N TYR A 374 -9.58 16.14 -20.87
CA TYR A 374 -9.52 16.26 -19.41
C TYR A 374 -8.22 15.68 -18.86
N ILE A 375 -7.89 14.44 -19.23
CA ILE A 375 -6.63 13.80 -18.80
C ILE A 375 -5.42 14.63 -19.19
N LYS A 376 -5.39 15.13 -20.44
CA LYS A 376 -4.30 15.99 -20.92
C LYS A 376 -4.14 17.25 -20.08
N SER A 377 -5.25 17.83 -19.61
CA SER A 377 -5.24 19.04 -18.77
C SER A 377 -4.70 18.83 -17.36
N CYS A 378 -4.68 17.59 -16.85
CA CYS A 378 -4.27 17.26 -15.49
C CYS A 378 -3.33 16.04 -15.45
N LEU A 379 -2.41 15.94 -16.41
CA LEU A 379 -1.34 14.96 -16.34
C LEU A 379 -0.45 15.22 -15.12
N SER A 380 0.03 14.15 -14.49
CA SER A 380 1.10 14.29 -13.51
C SER A 380 2.33 14.86 -14.22
N ASN A 381 2.93 15.94 -13.69
CA ASN A 381 4.18 16.49 -14.23
C ASN A 381 5.22 15.38 -14.30
N ALA A 382 5.49 14.90 -15.51
CA ALA A 382 6.48 13.88 -15.77
C ALA A 382 7.70 14.57 -16.36
N ALA A 383 8.68 14.91 -15.51
CA ALA A 383 10.05 15.00 -15.99
C ALA A 383 10.59 13.61 -16.44
N ASP A 384 9.85 12.52 -16.16
CA ASP A 384 10.35 11.15 -16.18
C ASP A 384 9.70 10.22 -17.23
N TRP A 385 9.04 10.74 -18.27
CA TRP A 385 8.52 9.86 -19.32
C TRP A 385 9.27 10.08 -20.64
N PRO A 386 10.19 9.17 -21.04
CA PRO A 386 10.69 9.17 -22.40
C PRO A 386 9.54 8.71 -23.29
N LEU A 387 8.77 9.64 -23.82
CA LEU A 387 8.26 9.44 -25.17
C LEU A 387 9.50 9.60 -26.05
N GLU A 388 10.13 8.51 -26.44
CA GLU A 388 10.88 8.58 -27.70
C GLU A 388 9.85 8.96 -28.77
N GLU A 389 9.98 10.17 -29.29
CA GLU A 389 9.35 10.57 -30.55
C GLU A 389 9.97 9.67 -31.63
N ASN A 390 9.23 8.65 -32.05
CA ASN A 390 9.51 7.93 -33.30
C ASN A 390 8.66 8.51 -34.43
#